data_AF-T0CC98-F1
#
_entry.id   AF-T0CC98-F1
#
_cell.length_a   1.000
_cell.length_b   1.000
_cell.length_c   1.000
_cell.angle_alpha   90.00
_cell.angle_beta   90.00
_cell.angle_gamma   90.00
#
_symmetry.space_group_name_H-M   'P 1'
#
loop_
_entity.id
_entity.type
_entity.pdbx_description
1 polymer ?
#
loop_
_entity_poly.entity_id
_entity_poly.type
_entity_poly.pdbx_seq_one_letter_code
_entity_poly.pdbx_strand_id
1 'polypeptide(L)'
;MFKYLIILLVFISCNSNKSPEGVLKGFIEKRLNNEIKVDDLEDYLTGSLLEEYTQALTDDPKKLNEMSKYEKSRLSIVYKNCSGDECSITYSVSYDDEATDGKAKQDVSISVKKIALIIKKDDKWLISDISDVKSFYEFKESEVR
;
A
#
# COMPACT_ATOMS: atom_id res chain seq x y z
N MET A 1 2.50 34.65 -31.44
CA MET A 1 2.19 33.21 -31.38
C MET A 1 3.15 32.46 -30.43
N PHE A 2 3.32 32.91 -29.18
CA PHE A 2 4.23 32.24 -28.21
C PHE A 2 3.66 32.20 -26.78
N LYS A 3 2.38 32.56 -26.62
CA LYS A 3 1.74 32.73 -25.30
C LYS A 3 0.95 31.50 -24.83
N TYR A 4 0.74 30.51 -25.72
CA TYR A 4 -0.03 29.30 -25.42
C TYR A 4 0.83 28.05 -25.18
N LEU A 5 2.16 28.13 -25.37
CA LEU A 5 3.06 26.97 -25.19
C LEU A 5 3.40 26.68 -23.71
N ILE A 6 3.22 27.66 -22.81
CA ILE A 6 3.62 27.55 -21.40
C ILE A 6 2.55 26.87 -20.53
N ILE A 7 1.30 26.81 -20.99
CA ILE A 7 0.19 26.23 -20.20
C ILE A 7 0.11 24.70 -20.32
N LEU A 8 0.77 24.08 -21.32
CA LEU A 8 0.73 22.63 -21.53
C LEU A 8 1.74 21.85 -20.67
N LEU A 9 2.72 22.52 -20.04
CA LEU A 9 3.81 21.89 -19.29
C LEU A 9 3.49 21.60 -17.81
N VAL A 10 2.30 21.96 -17.32
CA VAL A 10 1.94 21.81 -15.90
C VAL A 10 1.27 20.45 -15.59
N PHE A 11 1.00 19.61 -16.59
CA PHE A 11 0.33 18.32 -16.39
C PHE A 11 1.28 17.12 -16.19
N ILE A 12 2.59 17.32 -16.14
CA ILE A 12 3.58 16.21 -16.05
C ILE A 12 4.38 16.28 -14.74
N SER A 13 3.72 16.21 -13.58
CA SER A 13 4.39 15.71 -12.36
C SER A 13 3.42 15.55 -11.20
N CYS A 14 2.68 14.45 -11.19
CA CYS A 14 2.26 13.83 -9.94
C CYS A 14 2.84 12.42 -9.89
N ASN A 15 4.17 12.31 -9.98
CA ASN A 15 4.86 11.05 -9.66
C ASN A 15 4.88 10.91 -8.13
N SER A 16 3.97 10.10 -7.60
CA SER A 16 3.86 9.80 -6.17
C SER A 16 5.15 9.23 -5.60
N ASN A 17 5.99 8.58 -6.40
CA ASN A 17 7.15 7.82 -5.92
C ASN A 17 8.40 8.68 -5.61
N LYS A 18 8.27 10.01 -5.52
CA LYS A 18 9.38 10.93 -5.23
C LYS A 18 9.80 10.98 -3.75
N SER A 19 9.04 10.35 -2.87
CA SER A 19 9.37 10.25 -1.44
C SER A 19 9.17 8.82 -0.92
N PRO A 20 9.79 8.47 0.21
CA PRO A 20 9.58 7.17 0.87
C PRO A 20 8.11 6.88 1.16
N GLU A 21 7.36 7.85 1.68
CA GLU A 21 5.92 7.72 1.91
C GLU A 21 5.15 7.59 0.60
N GLY A 22 5.61 8.29 -0.42
CA GLY A 22 4.98 8.34 -1.72
C GLY A 22 5.04 7.00 -2.45
N VAL A 23 6.20 6.33 -2.46
CA VAL A 23 6.32 4.97 -3.02
C VAL A 23 5.50 3.96 -2.21
N LEU A 24 5.50 4.08 -0.87
CA LEU A 24 4.68 3.20 -0.01
C LEU A 24 3.18 3.39 -0.27
N LYS A 25 2.71 4.64 -0.33
CA LYS A 25 1.30 4.96 -0.63
C LYS A 25 0.92 4.43 -2.01
N GLY A 26 1.72 4.71 -3.03
CA GLY A 26 1.46 4.24 -4.39
C GLY A 26 1.37 2.72 -4.47
N PHE A 27 2.28 2.01 -3.81
CA PHE A 27 2.27 0.54 -3.76
C PHE A 27 0.99 -0.01 -3.10
N ILE A 28 0.64 0.50 -1.92
CA ILE A 28 -0.54 0.04 -1.19
C ILE A 28 -1.83 0.41 -1.92
N GLU A 29 -1.94 1.63 -2.46
CA GLU A 29 -3.10 2.07 -3.25
C GLU A 29 -3.27 1.24 -4.52
N LYS A 30 -2.18 0.88 -5.21
CA LYS A 30 -2.23 0.00 -6.38
C LYS A 30 -2.81 -1.37 -6.00
N ARG A 31 -2.33 -1.96 -4.90
CA ARG A 31 -2.82 -3.25 -4.37
C ARG A 31 -4.29 -3.20 -3.92
N LEU A 32 -4.74 -2.07 -3.39
CA LEU A 32 -6.11 -1.92 -2.89
C LEU A 32 -7.10 -1.60 -4.00
N ASN A 33 -6.72 -0.81 -5.01
CA ASN A 33 -7.69 -0.21 -5.94
C ASN A 33 -7.55 -0.66 -7.40
N ASN A 34 -6.36 -1.05 -7.84
CA ASN A 34 -6.02 -1.10 -9.27
C ASN A 34 -5.36 -2.39 -9.74
N GLU A 35 -5.35 -3.43 -8.90
CA GLU A 35 -4.71 -4.73 -9.13
C GLU A 35 -3.21 -4.61 -9.49
N ILE A 36 -2.33 -5.02 -8.58
CA ILE A 36 -0.89 -5.04 -8.86
C ILE A 36 -0.53 -6.26 -9.70
N LYS A 37 0.26 -6.06 -10.76
CA LYS A 37 0.80 -7.11 -11.62
C LYS A 37 2.31 -7.22 -11.43
N VAL A 38 2.90 -8.31 -11.93
CA VAL A 38 4.35 -8.54 -11.89
C VAL A 38 5.11 -7.34 -12.48
N ASP A 39 4.70 -6.86 -13.66
CA ASP A 39 5.34 -5.73 -14.33
C ASP A 39 5.27 -4.41 -13.54
N ASP A 40 4.31 -4.27 -12.61
CA ASP A 40 4.22 -3.08 -11.76
C ASP A 40 5.19 -3.14 -10.57
N LEU A 41 5.71 -4.32 -10.18
CA LEU A 41 6.44 -4.48 -8.93
C LEU A 41 7.77 -3.74 -8.91
N GLU A 42 8.48 -3.68 -10.04
CA GLU A 42 9.78 -3.02 -10.16
C GLU A 42 9.71 -1.50 -9.93
N ASP A 43 8.53 -0.89 -10.12
CA ASP A 43 8.29 0.52 -9.86
C ASP A 43 8.20 0.86 -8.36
N TYR A 44 8.03 -0.16 -7.51
CA TYR A 44 7.81 0.00 -6.08
C TYR A 44 8.81 -0.78 -5.20
N LEU A 45 9.30 -1.93 -5.66
CA LEU A 45 10.01 -2.90 -4.86
C LEU A 45 11.46 -3.11 -5.34
N THR A 46 12.31 -3.63 -4.45
CA THR A 46 13.68 -4.02 -4.78
C THR A 46 14.14 -5.20 -3.93
N GLY A 47 15.24 -5.85 -4.34
CA GLY A 47 15.89 -6.91 -3.57
C GLY A 47 15.03 -8.16 -3.45
N SER A 48 15.18 -8.88 -2.33
CA SER A 48 14.47 -10.14 -2.08
C SER A 48 12.95 -9.98 -2.03
N LEU A 49 12.45 -8.83 -1.59
CA LEU A 49 11.02 -8.55 -1.56
C LEU A 49 10.42 -8.53 -2.97
N LEU A 50 11.13 -7.96 -3.95
CA LEU A 50 10.71 -7.97 -5.35
C LEU A 50 10.64 -9.41 -5.89
N GLU A 51 11.65 -10.22 -5.60
CA GLU A 51 11.71 -11.62 -6.03
C GLU A 51 10.56 -12.44 -5.41
N GLU A 52 10.37 -12.32 -4.10
CA GLU A 52 9.29 -12.99 -3.37
C GLU A 52 7.91 -12.64 -3.94
N TYR A 53 7.66 -11.34 -4.18
CA TYR A 53 6.35 -10.87 -4.62
C TYR A 53 6.10 -11.17 -6.09
N THR A 54 7.16 -11.20 -6.91
CA THR A 54 7.10 -11.65 -8.30
C THR A 54 6.73 -13.13 -8.36
N GLN A 55 7.39 -13.96 -7.56
CA GLN A 55 7.06 -15.38 -7.47
C GLN A 55 5.63 -15.59 -7.00
N ALA A 56 5.21 -14.88 -5.94
CA ALA A 56 3.86 -14.98 -5.39
C ALA A 56 2.76 -14.65 -6.42
N LEU A 57 2.94 -13.60 -7.23
CA LEU A 57 2.00 -13.24 -8.29
C LEU A 57 2.04 -14.19 -9.49
N THR A 58 3.20 -14.80 -9.75
CA THR A 58 3.35 -15.80 -10.82
C THR A 58 2.61 -17.10 -10.44
N ASP A 59 2.70 -17.50 -9.17
CA ASP A 59 2.04 -18.70 -8.65
C ASP A 59 0.53 -18.48 -8.47
N ASP A 60 0.13 -17.31 -7.95
CA ASP A 60 -1.26 -16.91 -7.81
C ASP A 60 -1.42 -15.40 -8.06
N PRO A 61 -1.98 -15.00 -9.23
CA PRO A 61 -2.21 -13.60 -9.59
C PRO A 61 -3.03 -12.80 -8.56
N LYS A 62 -3.79 -13.48 -7.68
CA LYS A 62 -4.61 -12.84 -6.66
C LYS A 62 -3.87 -12.60 -5.35
N LYS A 63 -2.72 -13.23 -5.11
CA LYS A 63 -2.08 -13.31 -3.78
C LYS A 63 -1.83 -11.96 -3.12
N LEU A 64 -1.41 -10.96 -3.90
CA LEU A 64 -1.14 -9.61 -3.40
C LEU A 64 -2.35 -8.68 -3.50
N ASN A 65 -3.37 -9.09 -4.24
CA ASN A 65 -4.57 -8.34 -4.58
C ASN A 65 -5.79 -8.76 -3.75
N GLU A 66 -5.65 -9.72 -2.84
CA GLU A 66 -6.74 -10.20 -1.98
C GLU A 66 -7.41 -9.07 -1.18
N MET A 67 -6.67 -7.98 -0.91
CA MET A 67 -7.19 -6.85 -0.15
C MET A 67 -8.10 -5.93 -0.96
N SER A 68 -8.09 -6.01 -2.29
CA SER A 68 -8.97 -5.21 -3.17
C SER A 68 -10.46 -5.53 -3.03
N LYS A 69 -10.79 -6.69 -2.46
CA LYS A 69 -12.17 -7.11 -2.20
C LYS A 69 -12.81 -6.41 -0.99
N TYR A 70 -12.02 -5.78 -0.13
CA TYR A 70 -12.52 -5.17 1.10
C TYR A 70 -12.89 -3.70 0.87
N GLU A 71 -14.10 -3.33 1.29
CA GLU A 71 -14.57 -1.95 1.20
C GLU A 71 -13.88 -1.05 2.23
N LYS A 72 -13.84 0.26 1.93
CA LYS A 72 -13.36 1.34 2.83
C LYS A 72 -11.94 1.13 3.36
N SER A 73 -11.06 0.52 2.55
CA SER A 73 -9.66 0.36 2.91
C SER A 73 -8.98 1.72 3.12
N ARG A 74 -8.20 1.84 4.20
CA ARG A 74 -7.51 3.08 4.61
C ARG A 74 -6.07 2.78 4.97
N LEU A 75 -5.14 3.53 4.37
CA LEU A 75 -3.74 3.55 4.76
C LEU A 75 -3.49 4.71 5.72
N SER A 76 -2.84 4.44 6.85
CA SER A 76 -2.35 5.44 7.79
C SER A 76 -0.85 5.25 8.05
N ILE A 77 -0.09 6.35 8.01
CA ILE A 77 1.32 6.36 8.41
C ILE A 77 1.36 6.67 9.91
N VAL A 78 1.92 5.75 10.68
CA VAL A 78 1.95 5.82 12.15
C VAL A 78 3.24 6.46 12.64
N TYR A 79 4.37 6.06 12.07
CA TYR A 79 5.68 6.56 12.44
C TYR A 79 6.63 6.49 11.25
N LYS A 80 7.58 7.43 11.18
CA LYS A 80 8.61 7.47 10.14
C LYS A 80 9.93 7.85 10.80
N ASN A 81 10.98 7.10 10.46
CA ASN A 81 12.35 7.43 10.79
C ASN A 81 13.19 7.34 9.50
N CYS A 82 13.89 8.41 9.15
CA CYS A 82 14.69 8.49 7.93
C CYS A 82 16.09 8.96 8.26
N SER A 83 17.08 8.34 7.63
CA SER A 83 18.49 8.68 7.74
C SER A 83 19.14 8.56 6.38
N GLY A 84 19.44 9.69 5.73
CA GLY A 84 20.02 9.73 4.40
C GLY A 84 19.11 9.07 3.37
N ASP A 85 19.63 8.04 2.71
CA ASP A 85 18.98 7.30 1.63
C ASP A 85 18.16 6.09 2.12
N GLU A 86 17.87 6.01 3.42
CA GLU A 86 17.09 4.94 4.02
C GLU A 86 15.98 5.49 4.93
N CYS A 87 14.83 4.84 4.91
CA CYS A 87 13.68 5.15 5.75
C CYS A 87 13.00 3.88 6.25
N SER A 88 12.60 3.91 7.52
CA SER A 88 11.69 2.96 8.12
C SER A 88 10.34 3.65 8.35
N ILE A 89 9.27 3.11 7.76
CA ILE A 89 7.91 3.62 7.92
C ILE A 89 7.05 2.55 8.59
N THR A 90 6.55 2.87 9.77
CA THR A 90 5.46 2.10 10.38
C THR A 90 4.12 2.60 9.84
N TYR A 91 3.32 1.71 9.28
CA TYR A 91 2.01 2.03 8.72
C TYR A 91 0.95 1.03 9.17
N SER A 92 -0.31 1.43 9.07
CA SER A 92 -1.45 0.54 9.25
C SER A 92 -2.34 0.55 8.02
N VAL A 93 -2.79 -0.64 7.61
CA VAL A 93 -3.86 -0.81 6.62
C VAL A 93 -5.09 -1.30 7.36
N SER A 94 -6.16 -0.53 7.28
CA SER A 94 -7.45 -0.87 7.88
C SER A 94 -8.49 -1.13 6.81
N TYR A 95 -9.37 -2.10 7.01
CA TYR A 95 -10.46 -2.43 6.09
C TYR A 95 -11.66 -3.00 6.85
N ASP A 96 -12.85 -2.83 6.27
CA ASP A 96 -14.07 -3.42 6.80
C ASP A 96 -14.28 -4.82 6.18
N ASP A 97 -14.73 -5.78 6.99
CA ASP A 97 -15.07 -7.14 6.58
C ASP A 97 -16.38 -7.60 7.24
N GLU A 98 -17.06 -8.56 6.62
CA GLU A 98 -18.29 -9.16 7.16
C GLU A 98 -17.96 -10.48 7.89
N ALA A 99 -18.09 -10.51 9.21
CA ALA A 99 -18.02 -11.76 9.97
C ALA A 99 -19.41 -12.37 10.11
N THR A 100 -19.53 -13.70 9.90
CA THR A 100 -20.80 -14.43 10.07
C THR A 100 -20.67 -15.45 11.21
N ASP A 101 -21.37 -15.23 12.33
CA ASP A 101 -21.52 -16.19 13.45
C ASP A 101 -22.73 -17.13 13.23
N GLY A 102 -22.93 -17.62 12.01
CA GLY A 102 -24.05 -18.51 11.65
C GLY A 102 -25.49 -17.99 11.87
N LYS A 103 -25.69 -16.82 12.51
CA LYS A 103 -26.99 -16.26 12.92
C LYS A 103 -27.17 -14.78 12.59
N ALA A 104 -26.08 -14.01 12.50
CA ALA A 104 -26.10 -12.60 12.13
C ALA A 104 -24.79 -12.19 11.42
N LYS A 105 -24.90 -11.28 10.46
CA LYS A 105 -23.75 -10.57 9.88
C LYS A 105 -23.32 -9.46 10.84
N GLN A 106 -22.02 -9.37 11.12
CA GLN A 106 -21.45 -8.28 11.91
C GLN A 106 -20.33 -7.61 11.11
N ASP A 107 -20.36 -6.28 11.07
CA ASP A 107 -19.28 -5.49 10.48
C ASP A 107 -18.07 -5.50 11.42
N VAL A 108 -16.93 -5.96 10.93
CA VAL A 108 -15.66 -5.96 11.65
C VAL A 108 -14.70 -5.01 10.97
N SER A 109 -14.05 -4.15 11.74
CA SER A 109 -12.92 -3.35 11.27
C SER A 109 -11.62 -4.04 11.64
N ILE A 110 -10.83 -4.40 10.63
CA ILE A 110 -9.54 -5.05 10.79
C ILE A 110 -8.45 -4.01 10.54
N SER A 111 -7.45 -3.93 11.43
CA SER A 111 -6.30 -3.04 11.27
C SER A 111 -5.00 -3.81 11.45
N VAL A 112 -4.18 -3.85 10.40
CA VAL A 112 -2.89 -4.55 10.40
C VAL A 112 -1.77 -3.51 10.38
N LYS A 113 -0.86 -3.59 11.36
CA LYS A 113 0.31 -2.70 11.47
C LYS A 113 1.56 -3.40 10.95
N LYS A 114 2.26 -2.73 10.04
CA LYS A 114 3.48 -3.22 9.37
C LYS A 114 4.59 -2.17 9.42
N ILE A 115 5.82 -2.59 9.19
CA ILE A 115 6.98 -1.72 8.95
C ILE A 115 7.47 -1.97 7.54
N ALA A 116 7.64 -0.90 6.77
CA ALA A 116 8.33 -0.93 5.48
C ALA A 116 9.73 -0.34 5.64
N LEU A 117 10.74 -1.04 5.14
CA LEU A 117 12.07 -0.48 4.90
C LEU A 117 12.14 -0.01 3.46
N ILE A 118 12.57 1.23 3.27
CA ILE A 118 12.57 1.92 1.99
C ILE A 118 13.94 2.53 1.78
N ILE A 119 14.54 2.26 0.63
CA ILE A 119 15.89 2.69 0.29
C ILE A 119 15.87 3.46 -1.02
N LYS A 120 16.79 4.42 -1.15
CA LYS A 120 17.00 5.16 -2.39
C LYS A 120 18.07 4.46 -3.23
N LYS A 121 17.72 4.07 -4.46
CA LYS A 121 18.64 3.53 -5.46
C LYS A 121 18.43 4.29 -6.77
N ASP A 122 19.52 4.76 -7.38
CA ASP A 122 19.48 5.49 -8.65
C ASP A 122 18.46 6.65 -8.64
N ASP A 123 18.47 7.42 -7.54
CA ASP A 123 17.54 8.51 -7.25
C ASP A 123 16.05 8.14 -7.13
N LYS A 124 15.72 6.85 -7.07
CA LYS A 124 14.36 6.32 -6.86
C LYS A 124 14.22 5.70 -5.48
N TRP A 125 13.11 6.00 -4.80
CA TRP A 125 12.74 5.33 -3.56
C TRP A 125 12.06 3.99 -3.88
N LEU A 126 12.53 2.92 -3.25
CA LEU A 126 12.02 1.56 -3.44
C LEU A 126 11.88 0.86 -2.09
N ILE A 127 10.83 0.07 -1.93
CA ILE A 127 10.58 -0.74 -0.74
C ILE A 127 11.47 -1.98 -0.82
N SER A 128 12.39 -2.13 0.13
CA SER A 128 13.31 -3.26 0.19
C SER A 128 12.82 -4.39 1.08
N ASP A 129 11.96 -4.07 2.06
CA ASP A 129 11.42 -5.06 3.00
C ASP A 129 10.08 -4.60 3.59
N ILE A 130 9.21 -5.57 3.92
CA ILE A 130 7.97 -5.36 4.65
C ILE A 130 7.84 -6.44 5.73
N SER A 131 7.73 -6.01 6.99
CA SER A 131 7.55 -6.90 8.14
C SER A 131 6.28 -6.59 8.94
N ASP A 132 5.71 -7.64 9.53
CA ASP A 132 4.53 -7.53 10.40
C ASP A 132 4.92 -7.07 11.81
N VAL A 133 4.10 -6.19 12.37
CA VAL A 133 4.24 -5.74 13.77
C VAL A 133 3.16 -6.37 14.64
N LYS A 134 1.87 -6.15 14.30
CA LYS A 134 0.71 -6.61 15.07
C LYS A 134 -0.59 -6.42 14.29
N SER A 135 -1.58 -7.29 14.51
CA SER A 135 -2.95 -7.16 13.98
C SER A 135 -3.95 -6.88 15.11
N PHE A 136 -4.93 -6.02 14.84
CA PHE A 136 -6.01 -5.65 15.76
C PHE A 136 -7.37 -5.84 15.07
N TYR A 137 -8.36 -6.34 15.82
CA TYR A 137 -9.72 -6.58 15.36
C TYR A 137 -10.67 -5.79 16.25
N GLU A 138 -11.52 -4.95 15.65
CA GLU A 138 -12.53 -4.16 16.34
C GLU A 138 -13.90 -4.48 15.74
N PHE A 139 -14.79 -5.06 16.57
CA PHE A 139 -16.16 -5.35 16.16
C PHE A 139 -16.98 -4.07 16.27
N LYS A 140 -17.68 -3.67 15.20
CA LYS A 140 -18.59 -2.52 15.29
C LYS A 140 -19.82 -2.96 16.05
N GLU A 141 -20.09 -2.31 17.18
CA GLU A 141 -21.34 -2.52 17.92
C GLU A 141 -22.50 -2.16 16.98
N SER A 142 -23.33 -3.14 16.65
CA SER A 142 -24.57 -2.87 15.94
C SER A 142 -25.54 -2.27 16.96
N GLU A 143 -25.89 -1.00 16.80
CA GLU A 143 -27.05 -0.44 17.49
C GLU A 143 -28.28 -1.22 17.02
N VAL A 144 -28.68 -2.20 17.82
CA VAL A 144 -29.98 -2.87 17.69
C VAL A 144 -31.03 -1.79 17.93
N ARG A 145 -31.71 -1.38 16.86
CA ARG A 145 -32.83 -0.45 16.90
C ARG A 145 -34.14 -1.16 16.61
#